data_AF-A0A9D6QG56-F1
#
_entry.id   AF-A0A9D6QG56-F1
#
_cell.length_a   1.000
_cell.length_b   1.000
_cell.length_c   1.000
_cell.angle_alpha   90.00
_cell.angle_beta   90.00
_cell.angle_gamma   90.00
#
_symmetry.space_group_name_H-M   'P 1'
#
loop_
_entity.id
_entity.type
_entity.pdbx_description
1 polymer ?
#
loop_
_entity_poly.entity_id
_entity_poly.type
_entity_poly.pdbx_seq_one_letter_code
_entity_poly.pdbx_strand_id
1 'polypeptide(L)'
;MDDQYASVINPVQLSHNAYRILENRYLRRNEAGELELAEELFQRVARKVAQAELVWGTWSDSLFWEERFFEILCDLKFLPNSPTLMNAGTPSNQLSACFVLPIEDSLEAIFST
;
A
#
# COMPACT_ATOMS: atom_id res chain seq x y z
N MET A 1 -7.30 -18.56 -35.85
CA MET A 1 -8.21 -18.50 -34.71
C MET A 1 -7.39 -18.88 -33.50
N ASP A 2 -7.20 -17.84 -32.68
CA ASP A 2 -6.92 -17.87 -31.25
C ASP A 2 -5.58 -18.42 -30.76
N ASP A 3 -4.58 -17.52 -30.74
CA ASP A 3 -3.50 -17.54 -29.75
C ASP A 3 -3.17 -16.09 -29.29
N GLN A 4 -4.23 -15.37 -28.92
CA GLN A 4 -4.17 -13.95 -28.53
C GLN A 4 -4.53 -13.76 -27.05
N TYR A 5 -4.08 -14.66 -26.19
CA TYR A 5 -4.11 -14.50 -24.73
C TYR A 5 -2.90 -15.21 -24.13
N ALA A 6 -1.71 -14.75 -24.51
CA ALA A 6 -0.54 -14.95 -23.67
C ALA A 6 -0.93 -14.42 -22.28
N SER A 7 -1.12 -15.35 -21.35
CA SER A 7 -1.43 -15.15 -19.94
C SER A 7 -0.89 -13.82 -19.42
N VAL A 8 -1.80 -12.93 -19.01
CA VAL A 8 -1.44 -11.87 -18.07
C VAL A 8 -0.89 -12.60 -16.85
N ILE A 9 0.43 -12.63 -16.70
CA ILE A 9 1.09 -13.20 -15.53
C ILE A 9 0.65 -12.31 -14.38
N ASN A 10 -0.35 -12.76 -13.62
CA ASN A 10 -0.71 -12.10 -12.38
C ASN A 10 0.43 -12.36 -11.40
N PRO A 11 1.26 -11.35 -11.06
CA PRO A 11 2.43 -11.57 -10.21
C PRO A 11 2.03 -11.89 -8.76
N VAL A 12 0.75 -11.73 -8.40
CA VAL A 12 0.26 -11.96 -7.05
C VAL A 12 -0.69 -13.16 -7.01
N GLN A 13 -0.24 -14.24 -6.36
CA GLN A 13 -1.09 -15.40 -6.10
C GLN A 13 -1.80 -15.25 -4.75
N LEU A 14 -3.10 -14.93 -4.79
CA LEU A 14 -3.94 -14.79 -3.60
C LEU A 14 -4.99 -15.90 -3.51
N SER A 15 -5.28 -16.34 -2.29
CA SER A 15 -6.47 -17.16 -2.05
C SER A 15 -7.75 -16.35 -2.32
N HIS A 16 -8.84 -17.04 -2.62
CA HIS A 16 -10.15 -16.41 -2.81
C HIS A 16 -10.54 -15.49 -1.63
N ASN A 17 -10.32 -15.96 -0.39
CA ASN A 17 -10.63 -15.18 0.81
C ASN A 17 -9.75 -13.93 0.94
N ALA A 18 -8.46 -14.04 0.63
CA ALA A 18 -7.56 -12.89 0.65
C ALA A 18 -8.02 -11.83 -0.37
N TYR A 19 -8.38 -12.25 -1.58
CA TYR A 19 -8.91 -11.34 -2.60
C TYR A 19 -10.19 -10.64 -2.13
N ARG A 20 -11.13 -11.38 -1.51
CA ARG A 20 -12.36 -10.79 -0.94
C ARG A 20 -12.07 -9.75 0.14
N ILE A 21 -11.05 -9.97 0.96
CA ILE A 21 -10.64 -9.00 2.00
C ILE A 21 -10.05 -7.75 1.35
N LEU A 22 -9.19 -7.92 0.32
CA LEU A 22 -8.62 -6.80 -0.42
C LEU A 22 -9.70 -5.94 -1.07
N GLU A 23 -10.64 -6.56 -1.79
CA GLU A 23 -11.76 -5.87 -2.44
C GLU A 23 -12.60 -5.04 -1.46
N ASN A 24 -12.90 -5.58 -0.28
CA ASN A 24 -13.78 -4.92 0.67
C ASN A 24 -13.10 -3.80 1.48
N ARG A 25 -11.77 -3.78 1.58
CA ARG A 25 -11.08 -2.93 2.57
C ARG A 25 -9.85 -2.16 2.06
N TYR A 26 -9.22 -2.59 0.97
CA TYR A 26 -7.89 -2.09 0.59
C TYR A 26 -7.82 -1.61 -0.86
N LEU A 27 -8.50 -2.30 -1.78
CA LEU A 27 -8.52 -1.93 -3.19
C LEU A 27 -9.36 -0.67 -3.38
N ARG A 28 -8.80 0.29 -4.10
CA ARG A 28 -9.46 1.57 -4.36
C ARG A 28 -10.35 1.48 -5.59
N ARG A 29 -11.30 2.41 -5.69
CA ARG A 29 -12.03 2.65 -6.93
C ARG A 29 -11.51 3.89 -7.61
N ASN A 30 -11.28 3.82 -8.92
CA ASN A 30 -10.99 4.99 -9.72
C ASN A 30 -12.28 5.81 -10.00
N GLU A 31 -12.15 6.93 -10.72
CA GLU A 31 -13.29 7.80 -11.05
C GLU A 31 -14.36 7.11 -11.89
N ALA A 32 -14.00 6.10 -12.67
CA ALA A 32 -14.93 5.26 -13.44
C ALA A 32 -15.61 4.18 -12.57
N GLY A 33 -15.25 4.06 -11.29
CA GLY A 33 -15.77 3.06 -10.37
C GLY A 33 -15.08 1.70 -10.46
N GLU A 34 -14.05 1.56 -11.31
CA GLU A 34 -13.30 0.33 -11.49
C GLU A 34 -12.39 0.09 -10.28
N LEU A 35 -12.30 -1.18 -9.87
CA LEU A 35 -11.53 -1.57 -8.70
C LEU A 35 -10.06 -1.78 -9.08
N GLU A 36 -9.17 -1.23 -8.26
CA GLU A 36 -7.73 -1.48 -8.27
C GLU A 36 -7.44 -2.98 -8.21
N LEU A 37 -6.45 -3.46 -8.96
CA LEU A 37 -5.93 -4.82 -8.88
C LEU A 37 -5.02 -4.97 -7.65
N ALA A 38 -4.85 -6.20 -7.14
CA ALA A 38 -3.93 -6.48 -6.03
C ALA A 38 -2.48 -6.04 -6.36
N GLU A 39 -2.08 -6.21 -7.61
CA GLU A 39 -0.79 -5.74 -8.13
C GLU A 39 -0.65 -4.22 -8.03
N GLU A 40 -1.67 -3.48 -8.45
CA GLU A 40 -1.68 -2.02 -8.41
C GLU A 40 -1.59 -1.49 -6.96
N LEU A 41 -2.32 -2.15 -6.04
CA LEU A 41 -2.22 -1.90 -4.60
C LEU A 41 -0.77 -2.06 -4.10
N PHE A 42 -0.11 -3.17 -4.45
CA PHE A 42 1.27 -3.42 -4.03
C PHE A 42 2.26 -2.48 -4.71
N GLN A 43 2.05 -2.15 -5.98
CA GLN A 43 2.88 -1.19 -6.71
C GLN A 43 2.82 0.19 -6.05
N ARG A 44 1.63 0.71 -5.73
CA ARG A 44 1.51 2.03 -5.10
C ARG A 44 2.10 2.06 -3.69
N VAL A 45 2.05 0.94 -2.95
CA VAL A 45 2.69 0.82 -1.64
C VAL A 45 4.21 0.82 -1.78
N ALA A 46 4.75 -0.03 -2.65
CA ALA A 46 6.18 -0.11 -2.93
C ALA A 46 6.75 1.24 -3.36
N ARG A 47 6.11 1.88 -4.35
CA ARG A 47 6.46 3.23 -4.82
C ARG A 47 6.46 4.24 -3.68
N LYS A 48 5.41 4.24 -2.86
CA LYS A 48 5.27 5.24 -1.79
C LYS A 48 6.35 5.10 -0.72
N VAL A 49 6.71 3.87 -0.36
CA VAL A 49 7.77 3.61 0.62
C VAL A 49 9.13 3.96 0.04
N ALA A 50 9.41 3.60 -1.23
CA ALA A 50 10.68 3.87 -1.88
C ALA A 50 10.98 5.36 -2.09
N GLN A 51 9.95 6.23 -2.12
CA GLN A 51 10.14 7.69 -2.17
C GLN A 51 10.97 8.25 -1.00
N ALA A 52 11.11 7.52 0.11
CA ALA A 52 12.02 7.91 1.19
C ALA A 52 13.48 8.06 0.73
N GLU A 53 13.88 7.31 -0.30
CA GLU A 53 15.22 7.36 -0.90
C GLU A 53 15.48 8.68 -1.62
N LEU A 54 14.43 9.43 -2.01
CA LEU A 54 14.60 10.76 -2.59
C LEU A 54 15.10 11.80 -1.57
N VAL A 55 15.00 11.51 -0.28
CA VAL A 55 15.47 12.41 0.79
C VAL A 55 16.97 12.24 1.05
N TRP A 56 17.48 11.01 0.97
CA TRP A 56 18.84 10.66 1.41
C TRP A 56 19.74 10.11 0.29
N GLY A 57 19.15 9.69 -0.83
CA GLY A 57 19.83 9.11 -1.99
C GLY A 57 19.38 9.77 -3.28
N THR A 58 19.17 8.96 -4.31
CA THR A 58 18.85 9.42 -5.68
C THR A 58 17.52 8.88 -6.18
N TRP A 59 17.07 9.43 -7.31
CA TRP A 59 15.94 8.88 -8.04
C TRP A 59 16.17 7.43 -8.49
N SER A 60 17.41 7.09 -8.85
CA SER A 60 17.77 5.72 -9.21
C SER A 60 17.67 4.76 -8.02
N ASP A 61 18.02 5.21 -6.81
CA ASP A 61 17.84 4.42 -5.58
C ASP A 61 16.35 4.18 -5.30
N SER A 62 15.51 5.22 -5.46
CA SER A 62 14.05 5.07 -5.31
C SER A 62 13.48 4.02 -6.27
N LEU A 63 13.92 3.99 -7.54
CA LEU A 63 13.46 2.95 -8.46
C LEU A 63 13.97 1.56 -8.09
N PHE A 64 15.24 1.46 -7.71
CA PHE A 64 15.87 0.22 -7.28
C PHE A 64 15.15 -0.43 -6.09
N TRP A 65 14.71 0.40 -5.13
CA TRP A 65 13.97 -0.06 -3.96
C TRP A 65 12.48 -0.27 -4.24
N GLU A 66 11.84 0.50 -5.12
CA GLU A 66 10.44 0.27 -5.54
C GLU A 66 10.28 -1.15 -6.10
N GLU A 67 11.16 -1.59 -6.98
CA GLU A 67 11.14 -2.94 -7.57
C GLU A 67 11.27 -4.03 -6.49
N ARG A 68 12.23 -3.89 -5.57
CA ARG A 68 12.45 -4.86 -4.48
C ARG A 68 11.30 -4.93 -3.50
N PHE A 69 10.74 -3.78 -3.14
CA PHE A 69 9.57 -3.74 -2.25
C PHE A 69 8.35 -4.36 -2.92
N PHE A 70 8.17 -4.13 -4.21
CA PHE A 70 7.09 -4.76 -4.96
C PHE A 70 7.23 -6.28 -4.99
N GLU A 71 8.43 -6.81 -5.29
CA GLU A 71 8.68 -8.26 -5.28
C GLU A 71 8.34 -8.92 -3.94
N ILE A 72 8.80 -8.35 -2.81
CA ILE A 72 8.52 -8.95 -1.49
C ILE A 72 7.04 -8.88 -1.10
N LEU A 73 6.31 -7.86 -1.57
CA LEU A 73 4.86 -7.72 -1.36
C LEU A 73 4.09 -8.76 -2.19
N CYS A 74 4.43 -8.90 -3.47
CA CYS A 74 3.82 -9.88 -4.37
C CYS A 74 4.07 -11.32 -3.90
N ASP A 75 5.28 -11.61 -3.42
CA ASP A 75 5.66 -12.90 -2.84
C ASP A 75 5.09 -13.14 -1.43
N LEU A 76 4.39 -12.16 -0.85
CA LEU A 76 3.87 -12.17 0.52
C LEU A 76 4.93 -12.48 1.60
N LYS A 77 6.21 -12.21 1.31
CA LYS A 77 7.33 -12.37 2.25
C LYS A 77 7.26 -11.34 3.37
N PHE A 78 6.67 -10.19 3.08
CA PHE A 78 6.42 -9.11 4.03
C PHE A 78 5.13 -8.38 3.65
N LEU A 79 4.34 -7.96 4.63
CA LEU A 79 3.23 -7.04 4.45
C LEU A 79 3.30 -5.96 5.52
N PRO A 80 3.11 -4.68 5.15
CA PRO A 80 3.05 -3.60 6.12
C PRO A 80 1.69 -3.62 6.84
N ASN A 81 1.54 -2.76 7.84
CA ASN A 81 0.29 -2.62 8.56
C ASN A 81 -0.87 -2.15 7.66
N SER A 82 -2.09 -2.21 8.18
CA SER A 82 -3.29 -1.83 7.41
C SER A 82 -3.30 -0.38 6.93
N PRO A 83 -2.95 0.65 7.73
CA PRO A 83 -2.88 2.03 7.26
C PRO A 83 -1.94 2.23 6.07
N THR A 84 -0.81 1.51 6.02
CA THR A 84 0.09 1.57 4.87
C THR A 84 -0.61 1.07 3.59
N LEU A 85 -1.25 -0.11 3.65
CA LEU A 85 -1.99 -0.65 2.51
C LEU A 85 -3.17 0.25 2.09
N MET A 86 -3.88 0.81 3.05
CA MET A 86 -5.06 1.67 2.78
C MET A 86 -4.66 3.03 2.23
N ASN A 87 -3.62 3.67 2.77
CA ASN A 87 -3.37 5.10 2.60
C ASN A 87 -2.14 5.44 1.75
N ALA A 88 -1.26 4.48 1.42
CA ALA A 88 -0.09 4.77 0.59
C ALA A 88 -0.51 5.39 -0.75
N GLY A 89 -0.05 6.61 -1.03
CA GLY A 89 -0.40 7.34 -2.24
C GLY A 89 -1.80 7.96 -2.26
N THR A 90 -2.51 8.06 -1.13
CA THR A 90 -3.68 8.96 -1.02
C THR A 90 -3.27 10.37 -0.57
N PRO A 91 -4.18 11.36 -0.66
CA PRO A 91 -4.01 12.65 0.01
C PRO A 91 -3.86 12.58 1.54
N SER A 92 -4.49 11.59 2.21
CA SER A 92 -4.38 11.44 3.68
C SER A 92 -2.99 10.99 4.11
N ASN A 93 -2.37 10.07 3.33
CA ASN A 93 -0.97 9.63 3.44
C ASN A 93 -0.47 9.24 4.86
N GLN A 94 -1.37 8.87 5.77
CA GLN A 94 -1.04 8.46 7.12
C GLN A 94 -0.81 6.93 7.14
N LEU A 95 0.44 6.48 7.36
CA LEU A 95 0.86 5.07 7.18
C LEU A 95 1.08 4.28 8.47
N SER A 96 1.13 4.95 9.63
CA SER A 96 1.30 4.35 10.96
C SER A 96 -0.01 3.89 11.57
N ALA A 97 -0.03 2.76 12.29
CA ALA A 97 -1.23 2.26 12.97
C ALA A 97 -1.32 2.59 14.45
N CYS A 98 -0.19 2.98 15.06
CA CYS A 98 -0.08 3.11 16.51
C CYS A 98 0.37 4.51 16.85
N PHE A 99 -0.36 5.15 17.76
CA PHE A 99 -0.07 6.47 18.29
C PHE A 99 -0.16 6.41 19.81
N VAL A 100 0.75 7.11 20.47
CA VAL A 100 0.71 7.33 21.90
C VAL A 100 0.75 8.84 22.08
N LEU A 101 -0.26 9.38 22.75
CA LEU A 101 -0.38 10.80 23.02
C LEU A 101 -0.17 11.02 24.53
N PRO A 102 0.67 11.97 24.94
CA PRO A 102 0.76 12.36 26.34
C PRO A 102 -0.54 13.05 26.76
N ILE A 103 -1.03 12.77 27.97
CA ILE A 103 -2.20 13.43 28.54
C ILE A 103 -1.75 14.14 29.81
N GLU A 104 -1.95 15.45 29.85
CA GLU A 104 -1.73 16.25 31.07
C GLU A 104 -2.92 16.12 32.03
N ASP A 105 -2.67 16.30 33.32
CA ASP A 105 -3.69 16.21 34.36
C ASP A 105 -4.54 17.50 34.45
N SER A 106 -5.30 17.78 33.39
CA SER A 106 -6.28 18.88 33.36
C SER A 106 -7.49 18.54 32.49
N LEU A 107 -8.66 19.11 32.81
CA LEU A 107 -9.87 18.91 32.00
C LEU A 107 -9.69 19.41 30.56
N GLU A 108 -8.98 20.53 30.38
CA GLU A 108 -8.68 21.09 29.06
C GLU A 108 -7.87 20.09 28.21
N ALA A 109 -6.84 19.49 28.80
CA ALA A 109 -6.00 18.50 28.12
C ALA A 109 -6.77 17.22 27.76
N ILE A 110 -7.68 16.77 28.63
CA ILE A 110 -8.53 15.60 28.37
C ILE A 110 -9.42 15.79 27.12
N PHE A 111 -9.92 17.00 26.88
CA PHE A 111 -10.79 17.28 25.72
C PHE A 111 -10.04 17.65 24.44
N SER A 112 -8.79 18.10 24.53
CA SER A 112 -8.00 18.60 23.40
C SER A 112 -6.95 17.62 22.86
N THR A 113 -6.67 16.54 23.59
CA THR A 113 -5.78 15.45 23.17
C THR A 113 -6.56 14.36 22.43
#